data_AF-J0TZV7-F1
#
_entry.id   AF-J0TZV7-F1
#
_cell.length_a   1.000
_cell.length_b   1.000
_cell.length_c   1.000
_cell.angle_alpha   90.00
_cell.angle_beta   90.00
_cell.angle_gamma   90.00
#
_symmetry.space_group_name_H-M   'P 1'
#
loop_
_entity.id
_entity.type
_entity.pdbx_description
1 polymer ?
#
loop_
_entity_poly.entity_id
_entity_poly.type
_entity_poly.pdbx_seq_one_letter_code
_entity_poly.pdbx_strand_id
1 'polypeptide(L)'
;MTHPTKRSLSSLLLSVSLTLLAAAAHADVTEAEAIEAQLGSALASADFAAKNCPNLGINDDKVQELLKRIKKTAADLRAGEDYDEQRTVVQQLEKQQGRAMICMVLPSAHGGYARGVIQKK
;
A
#
# COMPACT_ATOMS: atom_id res chain seq x y z
N MET A 1 -6.56 -78.43 -14.58
CA MET A 1 -7.97 -78.60 -14.13
C MET A 1 -8.23 -77.63 -12.98
N THR A 2 -9.47 -77.13 -12.90
CA THR A 2 -10.11 -76.22 -11.91
C THR A 2 -9.76 -74.71 -11.92
N HIS A 3 -10.54 -73.95 -12.70
CA HIS A 3 -11.17 -72.68 -12.25
C HIS A 3 -12.25 -72.99 -11.18
N PRO A 4 -12.80 -72.05 -10.36
CA PRO A 4 -13.11 -70.63 -10.67
C PRO A 4 -13.06 -69.62 -9.49
N THR A 5 -13.18 -68.32 -9.76
CA THR A 5 -14.14 -67.45 -9.01
C THR A 5 -14.33 -66.08 -9.67
N LYS A 6 -15.60 -65.68 -9.77
CA LYS A 6 -16.13 -64.42 -10.29
C LYS A 6 -15.81 -63.24 -9.37
N ARG A 7 -15.71 -62.03 -9.92
CA ARG A 7 -16.36 -60.81 -9.35
C ARG A 7 -16.55 -59.74 -10.43
N SER A 8 -17.81 -59.55 -10.76
CA SER A 8 -18.39 -58.38 -11.44
C SER A 8 -18.52 -57.24 -10.42
N LEU A 9 -18.30 -55.99 -10.84
CA LEU A 9 -18.86 -54.73 -10.32
C LEU A 9 -18.17 -53.58 -11.10
N SER A 10 -18.80 -53.03 -12.15
CA SER A 10 -19.59 -51.80 -12.08
C SER A 10 -18.91 -50.65 -11.35
N SER A 11 -18.45 -49.63 -12.09
CA SER A 11 -18.75 -48.20 -11.83
C SER A 11 -18.17 -47.33 -12.95
N LEU A 12 -19.05 -46.87 -13.85
CA LEU A 12 -18.87 -45.60 -14.56
C LEU A 12 -18.73 -44.50 -13.50
N LEU A 13 -17.77 -43.59 -13.61
CA LEU A 13 -17.97 -42.20 -13.20
C LEU A 13 -17.14 -41.25 -14.07
N LEU A 14 -17.91 -40.51 -14.87
CA LEU A 14 -17.58 -39.38 -15.72
C LEU A 14 -16.79 -38.31 -14.92
N SER A 15 -15.60 -37.94 -15.35
CA SER A 15 -14.90 -36.76 -14.82
C SER A 15 -14.93 -35.67 -15.88
N VAL A 16 -15.93 -34.77 -15.73
CA VAL A 16 -16.02 -33.51 -16.46
C VAL A 16 -14.86 -32.64 -16.02
N SER A 17 -13.87 -32.46 -16.89
CA SER A 17 -12.81 -31.46 -16.69
C SER A 17 -13.41 -30.07 -16.86
N LEU A 18 -13.83 -29.49 -15.74
CA LEU A 18 -14.30 -28.13 -15.61
C LEU A 18 -13.17 -27.19 -16.05
N THR A 19 -13.35 -26.52 -17.19
CA THR A 19 -12.49 -25.43 -17.64
C THR A 19 -12.51 -24.32 -16.58
N LEU A 20 -11.41 -24.20 -15.82
CA LEU A 20 -11.15 -23.01 -15.01
C LEU A 20 -11.03 -21.81 -15.96
N LEU A 21 -12.11 -21.05 -16.09
CA LEU A 21 -12.02 -19.66 -16.52
C LEU A 21 -11.18 -18.92 -15.47
N ALA A 22 -9.90 -18.68 -15.80
CA ALA A 22 -9.09 -17.72 -15.10
C ALA A 22 -9.65 -16.32 -15.40
N ALA A 23 -10.68 -15.91 -14.65
CA ALA A 23 -11.04 -14.51 -14.53
C ALA A 23 -9.92 -13.83 -13.71
N ALA A 24 -8.90 -13.34 -14.40
CA ALA A 24 -7.95 -12.41 -13.83
C ALA A 24 -8.71 -11.13 -13.49
N ALA A 25 -9.17 -11.01 -12.25
CA ALA A 25 -9.66 -9.77 -11.71
C ALA A 25 -8.47 -8.83 -11.54
N HIS A 26 -8.19 -7.99 -12.54
CA HIS A 26 -7.41 -6.78 -12.31
C HIS A 26 -8.26 -5.90 -11.40
N ALA A 27 -7.95 -5.92 -10.09
CA ALA A 27 -8.54 -4.99 -9.15
C ALA A 27 -8.07 -3.59 -9.56
N ASP A 28 -8.93 -2.85 -10.26
CA ASP A 28 -8.75 -1.42 -10.47
C ASP A 28 -8.63 -0.79 -9.08
N VAL A 29 -7.42 -0.32 -8.74
CA VAL A 29 -7.20 0.46 -7.53
C VAL A 29 -8.06 1.70 -7.66
N THR A 30 -9.02 1.86 -6.76
CA THR A 30 -9.88 3.03 -6.78
C THR A 30 -9.04 4.27 -6.51
N GLU A 31 -9.48 5.41 -7.01
CA GLU A 31 -8.83 6.69 -6.72
C GLU A 31 -8.71 6.92 -5.20
N ALA A 32 -9.72 6.51 -4.43
CA ALA A 32 -9.73 6.66 -2.99
C ALA A 32 -8.62 5.83 -2.31
N GLU A 33 -8.45 4.56 -2.72
CA GLU A 33 -7.37 3.70 -2.21
C GLU A 33 -5.99 4.25 -2.61
N ALA A 34 -5.85 4.76 -3.84
CA ALA A 34 -4.59 5.37 -4.28
C ALA A 34 -4.24 6.63 -3.48
N ILE A 35 -5.22 7.50 -3.18
CA ILE A 35 -5.00 8.67 -2.34
C ILE A 35 -4.68 8.26 -0.90
N GLU A 36 -5.43 7.31 -0.34
CA GLU A 36 -5.22 6.79 1.01
C GLU A 36 -3.80 6.27 1.20
N ALA A 37 -3.33 5.38 0.33
CA ALA A 37 -2.01 4.79 0.43
C ALA A 37 -0.89 5.84 0.28
N GLN A 38 -0.98 6.67 -0.76
CA GLN A 38 0.04 7.69 -1.03
C GLN A 38 0.08 8.77 0.06
N LEU A 39 -1.09 9.20 0.55
CA LEU A 39 -1.16 10.21 1.60
C LEU A 39 -0.75 9.65 2.97
N GLY A 40 -1.10 8.40 3.28
CA GLY A 40 -0.64 7.71 4.51
C GLY A 40 0.88 7.66 4.59
N SER A 41 1.53 7.20 3.51
CA SER A 41 2.99 7.22 3.39
C SER A 41 3.57 8.64 3.52
N ALA A 42 2.98 9.62 2.84
CA ALA A 42 3.45 11.00 2.90
C ALA A 42 3.31 11.62 4.30
N LEU A 43 2.25 11.28 5.04
CA LEU A 43 2.06 11.74 6.42
C LEU A 43 3.14 11.21 7.37
N ALA A 44 3.58 9.96 7.22
CA ALA A 44 4.70 9.42 8.02
C ALA A 44 5.99 10.21 7.77
N SER A 45 6.25 10.53 6.50
CA SER A 45 7.40 11.35 6.10
C SER A 45 7.28 12.80 6.57
N ALA A 46 6.06 13.36 6.54
CA ALA A 46 5.76 14.71 7.01
C ALA A 46 5.95 14.83 8.52
N ASP A 47 5.48 13.86 9.30
CA ASP A 47 5.64 13.83 10.75
C ASP A 47 7.11 13.70 11.16
N PHE A 48 7.91 12.98 10.37
CA PHE A 48 9.37 12.99 10.52
C PHE A 48 9.96 14.38 10.20
N ALA A 49 9.59 14.97 9.05
CA ALA A 49 10.11 16.27 8.61
C ALA A 49 9.81 17.38 9.62
N ALA A 50 8.60 17.42 10.17
CA ALA A 50 8.16 18.41 11.15
C ALA A 50 9.04 18.43 12.41
N LYS A 51 9.58 17.27 12.81
CA LYS A 51 10.44 17.12 13.99
C LYS A 51 11.92 17.36 13.69
N ASN A 52 12.36 17.07 12.47
CA ASN A 52 13.77 16.86 12.16
C ASN A 52 14.35 17.77 11.07
N CYS A 53 13.52 18.38 10.24
CA CYS A 53 13.93 19.10 9.04
C CYS A 53 13.46 20.57 9.08
N PRO A 54 14.24 21.51 9.66
CA PRO A 54 13.78 22.88 9.92
C PRO A 54 13.43 23.67 8.65
N ASN A 55 14.07 23.34 7.52
CA ASN A 55 13.88 24.00 6.22
C ASN A 55 12.73 23.43 5.40
N LEU A 56 12.00 22.45 5.94
CA LEU A 56 10.84 21.87 5.28
C LEU A 56 9.55 22.33 5.96
N GLY A 57 8.51 22.51 5.15
CA GLY A 57 7.14 22.79 5.56
C GLY A 57 6.19 21.72 5.02
N ILE A 58 5.03 21.61 5.66
CA ILE A 58 3.94 20.74 5.20
C ILE A 58 2.89 21.62 4.54
N ASN A 59 2.38 21.19 3.39
CA ASN A 59 1.28 21.85 2.71
C ASN A 59 -0.05 21.33 3.30
N ASP A 60 -0.50 21.96 4.37
CA ASP A 60 -1.70 21.54 5.11
C ASP A 60 -2.96 21.63 4.25
N ASP A 61 -3.08 22.65 3.39
CA ASP A 61 -4.23 22.82 2.49
C ASP A 61 -4.38 21.61 1.56
N LYS A 62 -3.27 21.15 0.98
CA LYS A 62 -3.26 19.96 0.14
C LYS A 62 -3.61 18.69 0.92
N VAL A 63 -3.09 18.55 2.13
CA VAL A 63 -3.44 17.41 3.00
C VAL A 63 -4.95 17.41 3.27
N GLN A 64 -5.53 18.55 3.64
CA GLN A 64 -6.96 18.66 3.92
C GLN A 64 -7.82 18.41 2.66
N GLU A 65 -7.39 18.89 1.50
CA GLU A 65 -8.07 18.61 0.22
C GLU A 65 -8.18 17.10 -0.05
N LEU A 66 -7.06 16.39 0.06
CA LEU A 66 -7.00 14.95 -0.20
C LEU A 66 -7.80 14.14 0.84
N LEU A 67 -7.69 14.49 2.12
CA LEU A 67 -8.49 13.88 3.19
C LEU A 67 -10.00 14.03 2.94
N LYS A 68 -10.43 15.22 2.49
CA LYS A 68 -11.83 15.46 2.13
C LYS A 68 -12.28 14.59 0.95
N ARG A 69 -11.42 14.38 -0.05
CA ARG A 69 -11.74 13.54 -1.23
C ARG A 69 -11.99 12.09 -0.85
N ILE A 70 -11.21 11.54 0.08
CA ILE A 70 -11.38 10.15 0.56
C ILE A 70 -12.29 10.03 1.78
N LYS A 71 -12.82 11.15 2.29
CA LYS A 71 -13.69 11.21 3.48
C LYS A 71 -13.05 10.56 4.72
N LYS A 72 -11.74 10.75 4.89
CA LYS A 72 -10.98 10.28 6.07
C LYS A 72 -10.33 11.45 6.80
N THR A 73 -9.89 11.19 8.02
CA THR A 73 -9.07 12.10 8.82
C THR A 73 -7.60 11.71 8.72
N ALA A 74 -6.71 12.64 9.11
CA ALA A 74 -5.29 12.31 9.22
C ALA A 74 -5.03 11.24 10.30
N ALA A 75 -5.90 11.10 11.30
CA ALA A 75 -5.79 10.05 12.32
C ALA A 75 -6.08 8.66 11.72
N ASP A 76 -7.08 8.57 10.85
CA ASP A 76 -7.41 7.31 10.16
C ASP A 76 -6.23 6.83 9.32
N LEU A 77 -5.58 7.75 8.58
CA LEU A 77 -4.41 7.42 7.76
C LEU A 77 -3.18 7.04 8.61
N ARG A 78 -3.00 7.68 9.78
CA ARG A 78 -1.90 7.33 10.71
C ARG A 78 -2.08 5.98 11.38
N ALA A 79 -3.30 5.46 11.42
CA ALA A 79 -3.59 4.12 11.91
C ALA A 79 -3.49 3.04 10.81
N GLY A 80 -3.22 3.44 9.56
CA GLY A 80 -3.12 2.56 8.40
C GLY A 80 -1.72 1.97 8.18
N GLU A 81 -1.68 0.90 7.39
CA GLU A 81 -0.46 0.13 7.07
C GLU A 81 0.57 0.99 6.34
N ASP A 82 0.17 1.75 5.31
CA ASP A 82 1.09 2.59 4.53
C ASP A 82 1.85 3.62 5.38
N TYR A 83 1.19 4.16 6.41
CA TYR A 83 1.83 5.07 7.35
C TYR A 83 2.87 4.34 8.19
N ASP A 84 2.52 3.19 8.77
CA ASP A 84 3.40 2.43 9.65
C ASP A 84 4.62 1.85 8.92
N GLU A 85 4.43 1.37 7.70
CA GLU A 85 5.51 0.91 6.82
C GLU A 85 6.46 2.06 6.50
N GLN A 86 5.94 3.19 6.01
CA GLN A 86 6.76 4.33 5.64
C GLN A 86 7.46 4.94 6.86
N ARG A 87 6.82 4.96 8.03
CA ARG A 87 7.45 5.39 9.30
C ARG A 87 8.67 4.51 9.60
N THR A 88 8.53 3.20 9.43
CA THR A 88 9.61 2.24 9.65
C THR A 88 10.75 2.45 8.64
N VAL A 89 10.43 2.63 7.37
CA VAL A 89 11.39 2.93 6.30
C VAL A 89 12.17 4.21 6.59
N VAL A 90 11.49 5.30 6.95
CA VAL A 90 12.14 6.58 7.26
C VAL A 90 13.07 6.44 8.47
N GLN A 91 12.67 5.72 9.51
CA GLN A 91 13.51 5.44 10.68
C GLN A 91 14.75 4.61 10.32
N GLN A 92 14.60 3.61 9.45
CA GLN A 92 15.72 2.79 8.99
C GLN A 92 16.69 3.61 8.12
N LEU A 93 16.16 4.40 7.19
CA LEU A 93 16.97 5.28 6.35
C LEU A 93 17.71 6.32 7.20
N GLU A 94 17.12 6.82 8.29
CA GLU A 94 17.79 7.81 9.14
C GLU A 94 19.03 7.20 9.77
N LYS A 95 18.91 5.95 10.24
CA LYS A 95 20.02 5.18 10.82
C LYS A 95 21.11 4.87 9.80
N GLN A 96 20.73 4.57 8.56
CA GLN A 96 21.66 4.13 7.51
C GLN A 96 22.37 5.30 6.80
N GLN A 97 21.64 6.37 6.52
CA GLN A 97 22.06 7.45 5.61
C GLN A 97 22.18 8.81 6.30
N GLY A 98 21.68 8.90 7.54
CA GLY A 98 21.66 10.14 8.30
C GLY A 98 20.47 11.04 7.96
N ARG A 99 20.03 11.77 8.98
CA ARG A 99 18.91 12.72 8.91
C ARG A 99 19.05 13.77 7.80
N ALA A 100 20.26 14.31 7.61
CA ALA A 100 20.50 15.36 6.63
C ALA A 100 20.15 14.90 5.21
N MET A 101 20.53 13.66 4.87
CA MET A 101 20.21 13.06 3.57
C MET A 101 18.69 12.95 3.39
N ILE A 102 17.98 12.42 4.40
CA ILE A 102 16.50 12.33 4.37
C ILE A 102 15.88 13.70 4.15
N CYS A 103 16.26 14.71 4.94
CA CYS A 103 15.71 16.06 4.80
C CYS A 103 15.95 16.67 3.42
N MET A 104 16.99 16.27 2.69
CA MET A 104 17.22 16.73 1.32
C MET A 104 16.24 16.11 0.31
N VAL A 105 15.88 14.84 0.49
CA VAL A 105 15.10 14.07 -0.51
C VAL A 105 13.59 14.09 -0.27
N LEU A 106 13.13 14.33 0.96
CA LEU A 106 11.72 14.27 1.33
C LEU A 106 10.77 15.10 0.44
N PRO A 107 11.10 16.32 0.00
CA PRO A 107 10.21 17.10 -0.88
C PRO A 107 9.88 16.43 -2.22
N SER A 108 10.76 15.53 -2.67
CA SER A 108 10.63 14.78 -3.93
C SER A 108 10.32 13.29 -3.75
N ALA A 109 10.25 12.80 -2.51
CA ALA A 109 10.09 11.38 -2.22
C ALA A 109 8.69 10.84 -2.55
N HIS A 110 7.69 11.74 -2.62
CA HIS A 110 6.29 11.38 -2.83
C HIS A 110 5.78 11.85 -4.19
N GLY A 111 5.21 10.91 -4.94
CA GLY A 111 4.61 11.13 -6.25
C GLY A 111 3.08 11.24 -6.21
N GLY A 112 2.47 11.20 -7.39
CA GLY A 112 1.01 11.10 -7.53
C GLY A 112 0.24 12.18 -6.78
N TYR A 113 -0.80 11.75 -6.05
CA TYR A 113 -1.65 12.62 -5.25
C TYR A 113 -0.87 13.30 -4.12
N ALA A 114 0.09 12.60 -3.51
CA ALA A 114 0.88 13.11 -2.39
C ALA A 114 2.03 14.06 -2.78
N ARG A 115 2.27 14.28 -4.08
CA ARG A 115 3.30 15.22 -4.56
C ARG A 115 3.11 16.61 -3.95
N GLY A 116 4.15 17.16 -3.32
CA GLY A 116 4.10 18.51 -2.75
C GLY A 116 3.37 18.61 -1.41
N VAL A 117 3.05 17.49 -0.76
CA VAL A 117 2.65 17.48 0.66
C VAL A 117 3.79 17.99 1.54
N ILE A 118 5.05 17.62 1.22
CA ILE A 118 6.25 18.14 1.87
C ILE A 118 6.94 19.09 0.90
N GLN A 119 7.25 20.31 1.34
CA GLN A 119 7.84 21.35 0.51
C GLN A 119 9.01 22.03 1.22
N LYS A 120 9.90 22.65 0.43
CA LYS A 120 10.90 23.56 0.98
C LYS A 120 10.20 24.84 1.45
N LYS A 121 10.67 25.41 2.55
CA LYS A 121 10.29 26.76 2.98
C LYS A 121 10.99 27.82 2.14
#